data_AF-A0A354T5D3-F1
#
_entry.id   AF-A0A354T5D3-F1
#
_cell.length_a   1.000
_cell.length_b   1.000
_cell.length_c   1.000
_cell.angle_alpha   90.00
_cell.angle_beta   90.00
_cell.angle_gamma   90.00
#
_symmetry.space_group_name_H-M   'P 1'
#
loop_
_entity.id
_entity.type
_entity.pdbx_description
1 polymer ?
#
loop_
_entity_poly.entity_id
_entity_poly.type
_entity_poly.pdbx_seq_one_letter_code
_entity_poly.pdbx_strand_id
1 'polypeptide(L)'
;MFAVPLRYDSPAVSRNVIDLMKNKDMVLVISTSSGKNHCEDEVKTCDAAMQNRIPIMTTLRGADAALRAIKSLQGSEVQARALQEYHY
;
A
#
# COMPACT_ATOMS: atom_id res chain seq x y z
N MET A 1 9.90 1.00 -6.44
CA MET A 1 9.91 0.66 -5.00
C MET A 1 10.30 1.92 -4.25
N PHE A 2 9.33 2.71 -3.79
CA PHE A 2 9.60 3.85 -2.91
C PHE A 2 9.11 3.50 -1.52
N ALA A 3 9.98 2.86 -0.73
CA ALA A 3 9.83 2.82 0.71
C ALA A 3 10.58 4.05 1.22
N VAL A 4 9.87 5.15 1.47
CA VAL A 4 10.47 6.34 2.09
C VAL A 4 10.63 6.02 3.58
N PRO A 5 11.86 5.98 4.12
CA PRO A 5 12.06 5.84 5.56
C PRO A 5 11.59 7.14 6.21
N LEU A 6 10.48 7.09 6.95
CA LEU A 6 9.95 8.25 7.66
C LEU A 6 10.84 8.54 8.87
N ARG A 7 11.73 9.53 8.75
CA ARG A 7 12.38 10.19 9.89
C ARG A 7 11.44 11.29 10.38
N TYR A 8 10.95 11.16 11.62
CA TYR A 8 9.98 12.07 12.21
C TYR A 8 10.60 13.39 12.74
N ASP A 9 11.92 13.48 12.90
CA ASP A 9 12.55 14.57 13.67
C ASP A 9 13.58 15.40 12.88
N SER A 10 13.15 16.24 11.93
CA SER A 10 13.99 17.33 11.41
C SER A 10 13.16 18.57 11.03
N PRO A 11 13.51 19.78 11.53
CA PRO A 11 12.66 20.97 11.44
C PRO A 11 12.74 21.71 10.07
N ALA A 12 13.33 21.10 9.04
CA ALA A 12 13.39 21.65 7.69
C ALA A 12 12.64 20.72 6.72
N VAL A 13 11.38 21.04 6.47
CA VAL A 13 10.44 20.35 5.55
C VAL A 13 10.13 18.90 5.95
N SER A 14 9.28 18.72 6.96
CA SER A 14 8.63 17.43 7.20
C SER A 14 7.61 17.17 6.08
N ARG A 15 7.99 16.44 5.03
CA ARG A 15 6.98 15.84 4.13
C ARG A 15 6.29 14.72 4.90
N ASN A 16 5.13 15.02 5.47
CA ASN A 16 4.29 14.00 6.11
C ASN A 16 3.71 13.09 5.02
N VAL A 17 3.45 11.83 5.36
CA VAL A 17 2.70 10.86 4.54
C VAL A 17 1.41 11.48 3.98
N ILE A 18 0.71 12.28 4.79
CA ILE A 18 -0.53 12.97 4.37
C ILE A 18 -0.26 13.96 3.22
N ASP A 19 0.88 14.64 3.21
CA ASP A 19 1.21 15.58 2.14
C ASP A 19 1.54 14.84 0.83
N LEU A 20 2.22 13.70 0.92
CA LEU A 20 2.47 12.82 -0.23
C LEU A 20 1.16 12.31 -0.84
N MET A 21 0.16 12.00 -0.01
CA MET A 21 -1.18 11.60 -0.47
C MET A 21 -1.90 12.74 -1.20
N LYS A 22 -1.88 13.95 -0.62
CA LYS A 22 -2.51 15.14 -1.23
C LYS A 22 -1.88 15.50 -2.58
N ASN A 23 -0.56 15.38 -2.69
CA ASN A 23 0.18 15.66 -3.92
C ASN A 23 0.04 14.54 -4.98
N LYS A 24 -0.63 13.43 -4.64
CA LYS A 24 -0.75 12.23 -5.49
C LYS A 24 0.59 11.57 -5.84
N ASP A 25 1.60 11.79 -4.99
CA ASP A 25 2.92 11.16 -5.11
C ASP A 25 2.95 9.73 -4.52
N MET A 26 1.79 9.24 -4.07
CA MET A 26 1.62 7.95 -3.41
C MET A 26 0.54 7.11 -4.09
N VAL A 27 0.88 5.84 -4.38
CA VAL A 27 0.00 4.90 -5.10
C VAL A 27 -0.39 3.68 -4.27
N LEU A 28 0.23 3.47 -3.10
CA LEU A 28 -0.05 2.35 -2.18
C LEU A 28 0.47 2.68 -0.78
N VAL A 29 -0.30 2.32 0.25
CA VAL A 29 0.12 2.32 1.65
C VAL A 29 0.25 0.89 2.17
N ILE A 30 1.32 0.61 2.93
CA ILE A 30 1.48 -0.64 3.68
C ILE A 30 1.59 -0.28 5.16
N SER A 31 0.55 -0.59 5.95
CA SER A 31 0.46 -0.28 7.38
C SER A 31 0.34 -1.57 8.17
N THR A 32 1.45 -2.06 8.71
CA THR A 32 1.45 -3.31 9.48
C THR A 32 1.46 -2.99 10.95
N SER A 33 0.31 -3.18 11.62
CA SER A 33 0.24 -2.99 13.07
C SER A 33 1.14 -4.00 13.77
N SER A 34 1.98 -3.51 14.68
CA SER A 34 2.93 -4.34 15.44
C SER A 34 2.41 -4.71 16.84
N GLY A 35 1.14 -4.43 17.15
CA GLY A 35 0.56 -4.63 18.48
C GLY A 35 -0.98 -4.64 18.51
N LYS A 36 -1.56 -4.86 19.70
CA LYS A 36 -3.02 -4.98 19.91
C LYS A 36 -3.81 -3.67 19.71
N ASN A 37 -3.14 -2.52 19.83
CA ASN A 37 -3.74 -1.22 19.68
C ASN A 37 -3.13 -0.53 18.46
N HIS A 38 -3.98 -0.05 17.55
CA HIS A 38 -3.53 0.82 16.48
C HIS A 38 -3.07 2.15 17.09
N CYS A 39 -1.92 2.65 16.65
CA CYS A 39 -1.50 4.00 17.00
C CYS A 39 -2.49 5.00 16.39
N GLU A 40 -2.83 6.10 17.08
CA GLU A 40 -3.72 7.13 16.53
C GLU A 40 -3.24 7.65 15.17
N ASP A 41 -1.92 7.71 14.97
CA ASP A 41 -1.33 8.15 13.71
C ASP A 41 -1.49 7.13 12.58
N GLU A 42 -1.57 5.84 12.92
CA GLU A 42 -1.87 4.78 11.96
C GLU A 42 -3.31 4.92 11.46
N VAL A 43 -4.25 5.18 12.37
CA VAL A 43 -5.66 5.43 12.03
C VAL A 43 -5.79 6.66 11.13
N LYS A 44 -5.17 7.80 11.52
CA LYS A 44 -5.17 9.03 10.69
C LYS A 44 -4.61 8.80 9.30
N THR A 45 -3.54 7.99 9.19
CA THR A 45 -2.92 7.67 7.90
C THR A 45 -3.83 6.81 7.03
N CYS A 46 -4.49 5.80 7.62
CA CYS A 46 -5.45 4.97 6.91
C CYS A 46 -6.66 5.78 6.43
N ASP A 47 -7.22 6.65 7.28
CA ASP A 47 -8.33 7.51 6.92
C ASP A 47 -7.96 8.45 5.77
N ALA A 48 -6.78 9.08 5.85
CA ALA A 48 -6.28 9.95 4.79
C ALA A 48 -6.06 9.19 3.47
N ALA A 49 -5.53 7.96 3.52
CA ALA A 49 -5.35 7.12 2.34
C ALA A 49 -6.69 6.76 1.69
N MET A 50 -7.68 6.36 2.49
CA MET A 50 -9.03 6.04 2.00
C MET A 50 -9.70 7.27 1.35
N GLN A 51 -9.61 8.44 2.00
CA GLN A 51 -10.14 9.70 1.46
C GLN A 51 -9.49 10.08 0.13
N ASN A 52 -8.20 9.81 -0.05
CA ASN A 52 -7.46 10.06 -1.28
C ASN A 52 -7.56 8.91 -2.29
N ARG A 53 -8.35 7.86 -2.01
CA ARG A 53 -8.52 6.65 -2.84
C ARG A 53 -7.21 5.92 -3.13
N ILE A 54 -6.30 5.94 -2.17
CA ILE A 54 -5.03 5.24 -2.23
C ILE A 54 -5.24 3.86 -1.58
N PRO A 55 -4.97 2.75 -2.28
CA PRO A 55 -5.08 1.42 -1.72
C PRO A 55 -4.21 1.22 -0.48
N ILE A 56 -4.68 0.42 0.46
CA ILE A 56 -4.01 0.13 1.73
C ILE A 56 -3.87 -1.39 1.90
N MET A 57 -2.68 -1.82 2.33
CA MET A 57 -2.40 -3.20 2.73
C MET A 57 -2.04 -3.23 4.22
N THR A 58 -2.84 -3.94 5.00
CA THR A 58 -2.67 -3.99 6.47
C THR A 58 -1.80 -5.15 6.95
N THR A 59 -1.35 -6.01 6.04
CA THR A 59 -0.54 -7.19 6.37
C THR A 59 0.68 -7.31 5.46
N LEU A 60 1.80 -7.77 6.01
CA LEU A 60 3.00 -8.06 5.22
C LEU A 60 2.75 -9.17 4.19
N ARG A 61 1.91 -10.15 4.53
CA ARG A 61 1.54 -11.25 3.62
C ARG A 61 0.76 -10.74 2.40
N GLY A 62 -0.20 -9.83 2.61
CA GLY A 62 -0.93 -9.17 1.53
C GLY A 62 -0.01 -8.32 0.66
N ALA A 63 0.90 -7.57 1.28
CA ALA A 63 1.91 -6.79 0.57
C ALA A 63 2.85 -7.67 -0.29
N ASP A 64 3.33 -8.80 0.25
CA ASP A 64 4.16 -9.75 -0.50
C ASP A 64 3.40 -10.39 -1.67
N ALA A 65 2.14 -10.77 -1.47
CA ALA A 65 1.29 -11.30 -2.54
C ALA A 65 1.07 -10.27 -3.66
N ALA A 66 0.80 -9.01 -3.32
CA ALA A 66 0.66 -7.92 -4.28
C ALA A 66 1.97 -7.68 -5.06
N LEU A 67 3.13 -7.70 -4.38
CA LEU A 67 4.44 -7.59 -5.04
C LEU A 67 4.65 -8.70 -6.07
N ARG A 68 4.35 -9.95 -5.71
CA ARG A 68 4.46 -11.11 -6.62
C ARG A 68 3.52 -10.97 -7.82
N ALA A 69 2.28 -10.55 -7.58
CA ALA A 69 1.30 -10.31 -8.64
C ALA A 69 1.79 -9.24 -9.62
N ILE A 70 2.25 -8.09 -9.13
CA ILE A 70 2.80 -7.00 -9.98
C ILE A 70 3.98 -7.51 -10.80
N LYS A 71 4.91 -8.25 -10.20
CA LYS A 71 6.05 -8.84 -10.94
C LYS A 71 5.59 -9.79 -12.04
N SER A 72 4.60 -10.64 -11.76
CA SER A 72 4.04 -11.56 -12.74
C SER A 72 3.40 -10.82 -13.92
N LEU A 73 2.68 -9.72 -13.65
CA LEU A 73 2.04 -8.90 -14.68
C LEU A 73 3.06 -8.13 -15.55
N GLN A 74 4.22 -7.80 -15.00
CA GLN A 74 5.29 -7.12 -15.75
C GLN A 74 6.08 -8.07 -16.65
N GLY A 75 6.15 -9.36 -16.31
CA GLY A 75 6.98 -10.34 -17.01
C GLY A 75 6.21 -11.33 -17.89
N SER A 76 4.88 -11.31 -17.88
CA SER A 76 4.06 -12.29 -18.60
C SER A 76 2.72 -11.70 -19.00
N GLU A 77 2.17 -12.17 -20.12
CA GLU A 77 0.81 -11.82 -20.54
C GLU A 77 -0.23 -12.52 -19.65
N VAL A 78 -1.30 -11.80 -19.30
CA VAL A 78 -2.40 -12.36 -18.52
C VAL A 78 -3.24 -13.26 -19.40
N GLN A 79 -3.29 -14.55 -19.08
CA GLN A 79 -4.17 -15.49 -19.75
C GLN A 79 -5.53 -15.55 -19.03
N ALA A 80 -6.60 -15.23 -19.76
CA ALA A 80 -7.96 -15.46 -19.29
C ALA A 80 -8.40 -16.87 -19.70
N ARG A 81 -9.07 -17.57 -18.79
CA ARG A 81 -9.73 -18.86 -19.04
C ARG A 81 -11.14 -18.82 -18.49
N ALA A 82 -12.10 -19.36 -19.23
CA ALA A 82 -13.47 -19.48 -18.78
C ALA A 82 -13.56 -20.43 -17.58
N LEU A 83 -14.52 -20.20 -16.68
CA LEU A 83 -14.67 -21.03 -15.47
C LEU A 83 -14.93 -22.51 -15.82
N GLN A 84 -15.64 -22.76 -16.93
CA GLN A 84 -15.95 -24.09 -17.43
C GLN A 84 -14.68 -24.90 -17.77
N GLU A 85 -13.60 -24.25 -18.21
CA GLU A 85 -12.34 -24.92 -18.58
C GLU A 85 -11.59 -25.54 -17.38
N TYR A 86 -11.99 -25.21 -16.15
CA TYR A 86 -11.34 -25.72 -14.93
C TYR A 86 -12.00 -26.98 -14.38
N HIS A 87 -13.27 -27.26 -14.72
CA HIS A 87 -14.08 -28.29 -14.06
C HIS A 87 -15.02 -29.07 -14.99
N TYR A 88 -14.79 -29.07 -16.31
CA TYR A 88 -15.46 -29.95 -17.27
C TYR A 88 -14.46 -30.74 -18.11
#